data_AF-N1ZVV1-F1
#
_entry.id   AF-N1ZVV1-F1
#
_cell.length_a   1.000
_cell.length_b   1.000
_cell.length_c   1.000
_cell.angle_alpha   90.00
_cell.angle_beta   90.00
_cell.angle_gamma   90.00
#
_symmetry.space_group_name_H-M   'P 1'
#
loop_
_entity.id
_entity.type
_entity.pdbx_description
1 polymer ?
#
loop_
_entity_poly.entity_id
_entity_poly.type
_entity_poly.pdbx_seq_one_letter_code
_entity_poly.pdbx_strand_id
1 'polypeptide(L)'
;MKIYFGIDCAPGGIRPNTYAERVFEKLGINSIEAYNKCFGAWEWEVDVDDNFDYESFKTWMKAEMDELYKAGRIRGAQWDKVETEK
;
A
#
# COMPACT_ATOMS: atom_id res chain seq x y z
N MET A 1 -13.34 7.06 5.48
CA MET A 1 -12.40 7.52 4.42
C MET A 1 -11.83 6.31 3.68
N LYS A 2 -11.41 6.46 2.41
CA LYS A 2 -10.78 5.34 1.68
C LYS A 2 -9.32 5.67 1.36
N ILE A 3 -8.44 4.68 1.50
CA ILE A 3 -7.02 4.76 1.13
C ILE A 3 -6.77 3.81 -0.02
N TYR A 4 -6.16 4.34 -1.07
CA TYR A 4 -5.63 3.57 -2.17
C TYR A 4 -4.12 3.36 -1.95
N PHE A 5 -3.64 2.14 -2.23
CA PHE A 5 -2.21 1.93 -2.39
C PHE A 5 -1.89 0.82 -3.39
N GLY A 6 -0.73 0.94 -4.03
CA GLY A 6 -0.21 -0.03 -4.98
C GLY A 6 1.27 -0.28 -4.76
N ILE A 7 1.70 -1.52 -4.96
CA ILE A 7 3.10 -1.96 -4.81
C ILE A 7 3.49 -2.73 -6.06
N ASP A 8 4.60 -2.33 -6.69
CA ASP A 8 5.16 -2.98 -7.87
C ASP A 8 6.46 -3.72 -7.54
N CYS A 9 6.48 -5.02 -7.79
CA CYS A 9 7.61 -5.91 -7.63
C CYS A 9 8.08 -6.44 -8.99
N ALA A 10 9.34 -6.87 -9.08
CA ALA A 10 9.86 -7.50 -10.29
C ALA A 10 9.10 -8.81 -10.61
N PRO A 11 8.81 -9.11 -11.90
CA PRO A 11 8.22 -10.38 -12.29
C PRO A 11 9.10 -11.55 -11.82
N GLY A 12 8.48 -12.55 -11.17
CA GLY A 12 9.20 -13.71 -10.63
C GLY A 12 9.91 -13.48 -9.28
N GLY A 13 9.89 -12.25 -8.75
CA GLY A 13 10.40 -11.94 -7.41
C GLY A 13 9.38 -12.19 -6.30
N ILE A 14 9.67 -11.62 -5.12
CA ILE A 14 8.73 -11.58 -3.98
C ILE A 14 7.43 -10.92 -4.43
N ARG A 15 6.31 -11.47 -3.99
CA ARG A 15 4.99 -10.96 -4.37
C ARG A 15 4.63 -9.72 -3.55
N PRO A 16 3.92 -8.73 -4.14
CA PRO A 16 3.54 -7.50 -3.46
C PRO A 16 2.82 -7.68 -2.13
N ASN A 17 2.02 -8.75 -1.96
CA ASN A 17 1.32 -9.00 -0.70
C ASN A 17 2.24 -9.15 0.50
N THR A 18 3.46 -9.67 0.30
CA THR A 18 4.45 -9.77 1.38
C THR A 18 4.77 -8.41 2.00
N TYR A 19 4.78 -7.34 1.21
CA TYR A 19 5.01 -5.98 1.71
C TYR A 19 3.70 -5.30 2.12
N ALA A 20 2.57 -5.64 1.47
CA ALA A 20 1.26 -5.12 1.83
C ALA A 20 0.81 -5.52 3.24
N GLU A 21 1.27 -6.66 3.77
CA GLU A 21 1.00 -7.08 5.16
C GLU A 21 1.36 -6.00 6.18
N ARG A 22 2.54 -5.36 6.04
CA ARG A 22 2.96 -4.26 6.93
C ARG A 22 2.11 -3.01 6.76
N VAL A 23 1.58 -2.78 5.56
CA VAL A 23 0.62 -1.69 5.30
C VAL A 23 -0.69 -1.97 6.02
N PHE A 24 -1.21 -3.19 5.96
CA PHE A 24 -2.43 -3.59 6.69
C PHE A 24 -2.25 -3.48 8.21
N GLU A 25 -1.11 -3.93 8.74
CA GLU A 25 -0.76 -3.75 10.15
C GLU A 25 -0.74 -2.26 10.55
N LYS A 26 -0.14 -1.40 9.71
CA LYS A 26 -0.10 0.05 9.96
C LYS A 26 -1.49 0.69 9.93
N LEU A 27 -2.36 0.21 9.04
CA LEU A 27 -3.75 0.65 8.92
C LEU A 27 -4.64 0.07 10.03
N GLY A 28 -4.16 -0.90 10.81
CA GLY A 28 -4.92 -1.54 11.87
C GLY A 28 -6.05 -2.43 11.36
N ILE A 29 -5.90 -3.00 10.16
CA ILE A 29 -6.92 -3.84 9.53
C ILE A 29 -6.40 -5.25 9.24
N ASN A 30 -7.33 -6.19 9.00
CA ASN A 30 -6.98 -7.51 8.49
C ASN A 30 -6.51 -7.42 7.04
N SER A 31 -5.65 -8.34 6.62
CA SER A 31 -5.23 -8.45 5.24
C SER A 31 -6.42 -8.70 4.32
N ILE A 32 -6.49 -7.94 3.23
CA ILE A 32 -7.52 -8.10 2.19
C ILE A 32 -6.88 -8.44 0.84
N GLU A 33 -7.69 -8.98 -0.07
CA GLU A 33 -7.24 -9.27 -1.42
C GLU A 33 -7.05 -7.98 -2.24
N ALA A 34 -6.01 -7.96 -3.06
CA ALA A 34 -5.78 -6.88 -4.02
C ALA A 34 -6.89 -6.90 -5.09
N TYR A 35 -7.52 -5.75 -5.35
CA TYR A 35 -8.57 -5.66 -6.37
C TYR A 35 -7.99 -5.72 -7.80
N ASN A 36 -6.71 -5.38 -7.97
CA ASN A 36 -5.98 -5.48 -9.22
C ASN A 36 -4.63 -6.17 -9.00
N LYS A 37 -4.29 -7.10 -9.89
CA LYS A 37 -3.05 -7.89 -9.87
C LYS A 37 -2.50 -8.01 -11.29
N CYS A 38 -1.48 -7.24 -11.62
CA CYS A 38 -0.89 -7.21 -12.97
C CYS A 38 0.63 -7.39 -12.91
N PHE A 39 1.16 -8.53 -13.39
CA PHE A 39 2.61 -8.78 -13.59
C PHE A 39 3.58 -8.33 -12.47
N GLY A 40 3.14 -8.36 -11.21
CA GLY A 40 3.94 -7.91 -10.05
C GLY A 40 3.57 -6.54 -9.50
N ALA A 41 2.69 -5.78 -10.15
CA ALA A 41 2.04 -4.58 -9.66
C ALA A 41 0.64 -4.91 -9.13
N TRP A 42 0.45 -4.82 -7.82
CA TRP A 42 -0.83 -5.11 -7.16
C TRP A 42 -1.36 -3.86 -6.47
N GLU A 43 -2.68 -3.75 -6.39
CA GLU A 43 -3.37 -2.56 -5.90
C GLU A 43 -4.50 -2.91 -4.93
N TRP A 44 -4.67 -2.06 -3.92
CA TRP A 44 -5.65 -2.20 -2.86
C TRP A 44 -6.42 -0.91 -2.65
N GLU A 45 -7.68 -1.05 -2.27
CA GLU A 45 -8.49 0.01 -1.68
C GLU A 45 -8.92 -0.46 -0.30
N VAL A 46 -8.71 0.39 0.70
CA VAL A 46 -8.99 0.09 2.10
C VAL A 46 -9.89 1.18 2.67
N ASP A 47 -11.01 0.77 3.26
CA ASP A 47 -11.83 1.65 4.09
C ASP A 47 -11.19 1.81 5.47
N VAL A 48 -10.99 3.05 5.89
CA VAL A 48 -10.46 3.43 7.20
C VAL A 48 -11.40 4.39 7.90
N ASP A 49 -11.27 4.47 9.23
CA ASP A 49 -12.03 5.41 10.07
C ASP A 49 -11.82 6.85 9.58
N ASP A 50 -12.85 7.70 9.72
CA ASP A 50 -12.78 9.10 9.32
C ASP A 50 -11.78 9.92 10.15
N ASN A 51 -11.43 9.46 11.36
CA ASN A 51 -10.40 10.06 12.21
C ASN A 51 -8.99 9.50 11.95
N PHE A 52 -8.81 8.66 10.93
CA PHE A 52 -7.51 8.10 10.61
C PHE A 52 -6.51 9.20 10.23
N ASP A 53 -5.35 9.22 10.89
CA ASP A 53 -4.30 10.19 10.64
C ASP A 53 -3.53 9.86 9.35
N TYR A 54 -4.06 10.38 8.24
CA TYR A 54 -3.48 10.18 6.91
C TYR A 54 -2.08 10.79 6.77
N GLU A 55 -1.76 11.90 7.43
CA GLU A 55 -0.46 12.55 7.26
C GLU A 55 0.66 11.75 7.96
N SER A 56 0.39 11.20 9.15
CA SER A 56 1.30 10.26 9.81
C SER A 56 1.47 8.97 8.99
N PHE A 57 0.39 8.45 8.41
CA PHE A 57 0.44 7.28 7.54
C PHE A 57 1.25 7.55 6.27
N LYS A 58 1.02 8.67 5.59
CA LYS A 58 1.74 9.09 4.38
C LYS A 58 3.23 9.23 4.62
N THR A 59 3.61 9.82 5.76
CA THR A 59 5.02 9.94 6.17
C THR A 59 5.65 8.57 6.39
N TRP A 60 4.94 7.66 7.06
CA TRP A 60 5.40 6.29 7.26
C TRP A 60 5.50 5.51 5.95
N MET A 61 4.48 5.57 5.07
CA MET A 61 4.47 4.93 3.76
C MET A 61 5.66 5.36 2.93
N LYS A 62 5.96 6.66 2.92
CA LYS A 62 7.13 7.17 2.20
C LYS A 62 8.42 6.54 2.71
N ALA A 63 8.65 6.55 4.01
CA ALA A 63 9.87 6.00 4.60
C ALA A 63 10.02 4.50 4.30
N GLU A 64 8.94 3.74 4.49
CA GLU A 64 8.91 2.28 4.31
C GLU A 64 9.12 1.90 2.82
N MET A 65 8.40 2.54 1.89
CA MET A 65 8.52 2.24 0.47
C MET A 65 9.86 2.72 -0.10
N ASP A 66 10.41 3.84 0.36
CA ASP A 66 11.75 4.31 -0.04
C ASP A 66 12.83 3.32 0.40
N GLU A 67 12.71 2.69 1.58
CA GLU A 67 13.64 1.67 2.05
C GLU A 67 13.58 0.42 1.16
N LEU A 68 12.38 -0.09 0.90
CA LEU A 68 12.18 -1.25 0.02
C LEU A 68 12.70 -0.99 -1.39
N TYR A 69 12.47 0.22 -1.93
CA TYR A 69 12.96 0.61 -3.25
C TYR A 69 14.49 0.66 -3.29
N LYS A 70 15.13 1.30 -2.30
CA LYS A 70 16.61 1.37 -2.20
C LYS A 70 17.25 -0.01 -2.05
N ALA A 71 16.57 -0.94 -1.39
CA ALA A 71 17.01 -2.32 -1.23
C ALA A 71 16.73 -3.20 -2.47
N GLY A 72 16.15 -2.66 -3.54
CA GLY A 72 15.80 -3.41 -4.76
C GLY A 72 14.69 -4.44 -4.56
N ARG A 73 13.88 -4.28 -3.50
CA ARG A 73 12.79 -5.20 -3.12
C ARG A 73 11.51 -4.93 -3.90
N ILE A 74 11.28 -3.66 -4.23
CA ILE A 74 10.19 -3.18 -5.08
C ILE A 74 10.76 -2.32 -6.21
N ARG A 75 10.01 -2.19 -7.30
CA ARG A 75 10.28 -1.27 -8.42
C ARG A 75 9.57 0.07 -8.24
N GLY A 76 8.53 0.11 -7.41
CA GLY A 76 7.80 1.33 -7.09
C GLY A 76 6.62 1.06 -6.17
N ALA A 77 6.06 2.14 -5.63
CA ALA A 77 4.81 2.12 -4.88
C ALA A 77 4.09 3.46 -5.06
N GLN A 78 2.77 3.43 -4.88
CA GLN A 78 1.92 4.61 -4.89
C GLN A 78 0.87 4.51 -3.80
N TRP A 79 0.44 5.64 -3.27
CA TRP A 79 -0.64 5.70 -2.29
C TRP A 79 -1.34 7.05 -2.37
N ASP A 80 -2.64 7.06 -2.15
CA ASP A 80 -3.41 8.29 -2.02
C ASP A 80 -4.63 8.12 -1.11
N LYS A 81 -5.17 9.24 -0.61
CA LYS A 81 -6.50 9.27 0.00
C LYS A 81 -7.53 9.46 -1.10
N VAL A 82 -8.62 8.71 -1.03
CA VAL A 82 -9.77 8.86 -1.93
C VAL A 82 -10.90 9.45 -1.11
N GLU A 83 -11.25 10.70 -1.40
CA GLU A 83 -12.44 11.33 -0.86
C GLU A 83 -13.64 10.79 -1.65
N THR A 84 -14.49 10.00 -1.01
CA THR A 84 -15.77 9.60 -1.60
C THR A 84 -16.66 10.84 -1.67
N GLU A 85 -16.93 11.34 -2.87
CA GLU A 85 -17.93 12.39 -3.10
C GLU A 85 -19.26 11.99 -2.44
N LYS A 86 -19.88 12.94 -1.72
CA LYS A 86 -21.16 12.77 -1.03
C LYS A 86 -22.34 12.80 -1.99
#